data_AF-A0A840RBV1-F1
#
_entry.id   AF-A0A840RBV1-F1
#
_cell.length_a   1.000
_cell.length_b   1.000
_cell.length_c   1.000
_cell.angle_alpha   90.00
_cell.angle_beta   90.00
_cell.angle_gamma   90.00
#
_symmetry.space_group_name_H-M   'P 1'
#
loop_
_entity.id
_entity.type
_entity.pdbx_description
1 polymer ?
#
loop_
_entity_poly.entity_id
_entity_poly.type
_entity_poly.pdbx_seq_one_letter_code
_entity_poly.pdbx_strand_id
1 'polypeptide(L)' 'MLDRLERILASSLQSKESQSTLTCSPESAARLLVTFTRGLVVIERVYQDTDRLKATAASLLDILIASRSDL' A
#
# COMPACT_ATOMS: atom_id res chain seq x y z
N MET A 1 16.28 -4.56 8.21
CA MET A 1 16.00 -4.97 6.80
C MET A 1 14.67 -4.42 6.28
N LEU A 2 13.63 -4.31 7.11
CA LEU A 2 12.34 -3.68 6.73
C LEU A 2 12.49 -2.19 6.40
N ASP A 3 13.37 -1.47 7.10
CA ASP A 3 13.66 -0.06 6.81
C ASP A 3 14.26 0.15 5.41
N ARG A 4 14.79 -0.93 4.80
CA ARG A 4 15.30 -0.89 3.44
C ARG A 4 14.16 -1.03 2.43
N LEU A 5 13.19 -1.91 2.68
CA LEU A 5 12.01 -2.03 1.84
C LEU A 5 11.15 -0.77 1.88
N GLU A 6 10.91 -0.22 3.08
CA GLU A 6 10.18 1.05 3.24
C GLU A 6 10.88 2.18 2.48
N ARG A 7 12.21 2.28 2.58
CA ARG A 7 12.99 3.27 1.82
C ARG A 7 12.91 3.09 0.31
N ILE A 8 13.06 1.85 -0.19
CA ILE A 8 12.97 1.57 -1.62
C ILE A 8 11.57 1.94 -2.15
N LEU A 9 10.53 1.56 -1.42
CA LEU A 9 9.15 1.92 -1.76
C LEU A 9 8.96 3.43 -1.76
N ALA A 10 9.39 4.13 -0.70
CA ALA A 10 9.29 5.58 -0.63
C ALA A 10 10.01 6.26 -1.81
N SER A 11 11.23 5.82 -2.14
CA SER A 11 11.96 6.34 -3.30
C SER A 11 11.25 6.08 -4.63
N SER A 12 10.61 4.92 -4.80
CA SER A 12 9.83 4.64 -6.02
C SER A 12 8.57 5.52 -6.14
N LEU A 13 7.95 5.83 -5.01
CA LEU A 13 6.73 6.65 -4.93
C LEU A 13 7.01 8.16 -5.02
N GLN A 14 8.28 8.59 -4.99
CA GLN A 14 8.66 9.99 -5.17
C GLN A 14 8.60 10.47 -6.63
N SER A 15 8.27 9.61 -7.60
CA SER A 15 8.05 10.07 -8.98
C SER A 15 6.90 11.10 -9.05
N LYS A 16 6.99 12.09 -9.94
CA LYS A 16 5.95 13.14 -10.08
C LYS A 16 4.58 12.54 -10.42
N GLU A 17 4.57 11.51 -11.26
CA GLU A 17 3.35 10.78 -11.64
C GLU A 17 2.73 10.09 -10.42
N SER A 18 3.54 9.34 -9.65
CA SER A 18 3.07 8.69 -8.43
C SER A 18 2.53 9.70 -7.42
N GLN A 19 3.27 10.78 -7.14
CA GLN A 19 2.82 11.82 -6.21
C GLN A 19 1.50 12.48 -6.63
N SER A 20 1.26 12.65 -7.94
CA SER A 20 0.00 13.22 -8.43
C SER A 20 -1.22 12.32 -8.21
N THR A 21 -0.99 11.03 -7.96
CA THR A 21 -2.04 10.02 -7.72
C THR A 21 -2.16 9.60 -6.27
N LEU A 22 -1.18 9.90 -5.40
CA LEU A 22 -1.24 9.48 -4.00
C LEU A 22 -2.09 10.43 -3.17
N THR A 23 -2.89 9.86 -2.27
CA THR A 23 -3.69 10.63 -1.30
C THR A 23 -2.89 11.09 -0.08
N CYS A 24 -1.64 10.63 0.06
CA CYS A 24 -0.74 10.98 1.16
C CYS A 24 0.73 11.07 0.68
N SER A 25 1.66 11.41 1.59
CA SER A 25 3.07 11.51 1.22
C SER A 25 3.65 10.13 0.80
N PRO A 26 4.66 10.09 -0.10
CA PRO A 26 5.34 8.85 -0.48
C PRO A 26 5.83 8.02 0.71
N GLU A 27 6.34 8.67 1.76
CA GLU A 27 6.82 8.02 2.98
C GLU A 27 5.68 7.38 3.78
N SER A 28 4.53 8.08 3.85
CA SER A 28 3.33 7.59 4.53
C SER A 28 2.73 6.40 3.79
N ALA A 29 2.64 6.47 2.46
CA ALA A 29 2.17 5.39 1.61
C ALA A 29 3.10 4.16 1.71
N ALA A 30 4.41 4.34 1.65
CA ALA A 30 5.38 3.25 1.79
C ALA A 30 5.26 2.54 3.15
N ARG A 31 5.13 3.31 4.24
CA ARG A 31 4.94 2.76 5.59
C ARG A 31 3.64 1.98 5.71
N LEU A 32 2.54 2.48 5.13
CA LEU A 32 1.25 1.78 5.12
C LEU A 32 1.35 0.45 4.35
N LEU A 33 1.92 0.46 3.15
CA LEU A 33 2.10 -0.74 2.33
C LEU A 33 2.96 -1.80 3.04
N VAL A 34 4.07 -1.41 3.65
CA VAL A 34 4.94 -2.34 4.40
C VAL A 34 4.23 -2.88 5.65
N THR A 35 3.54 -2.03 6.39
CA THR A 35 2.81 -2.47 7.60
C THR A 35 1.68 -3.43 7.24
N PHE A 36 0.91 -3.09 6.20
CA PHE A 36 -0.23 -3.86 5.76
C PHE A 36 0.16 -5.24 5.22
N THR A 37 1.17 -5.30 4.34
CA THR A 37 1.67 -6.58 3.80
C THR A 37 2.18 -7.51 4.89
N ARG A 38 2.81 -6.97 5.95
CA ARG A 38 3.20 -7.76 7.12
C ARG A 38 2.00 -8.30 7.90
N GLY A 39 0.99 -7.46 8.12
CA GLY A 39 -0.25 -7.87 8.75
C GLY A 39 -0.96 -8.97 7.97
N LEU A 40 -0.97 -8.84 6.63
CA LEU A 40 -1.63 -9.79 5.73
C LEU A 40 -1.07 -11.20 5.85
N VAL A 41 0.26 -11.37 5.94
CA VAL A 41 0.90 -12.68 6.16
C VAL A 41 0.51 -13.31 7.51
N VAL A 42 0.30 -12.50 8.55
CA VAL A 42 -0.15 -13.00 9.85
C VAL A 42 -1.60 -13.46 9.77
N ILE A 43 -2.48 -12.66 9.16
CA ILE A 43 -3.91 -12.98 9.01
C ILE A 43 -4.09 -14.20 8.08
N GLU A 44 -3.31 -14.31 7.01
CA GLU A 44 -3.31 -15.47 6.11
C GLU A 44 -3.03 -16.77 6.86
N ARG A 45 -2.03 -16.79 7.75
CA ARG A 45 -1.69 -17.98 8.54
C ARG A 45 -2.78 -18.40 9.51
N VAL A 46 -3.59 -17.46 10.00
CA VAL A 46 -4.66 -17.74 10.99
C VAL A 46 -5.96 -18.14 10.30
N TYR A 47 -6.37 -17.42 9.27
CA TYR A 47 -7.71 -17.56 8.67
C TYR A 47 -7.73 -18.28 7.33
N GLN A 48 -6.61 -18.35 6.61
CA GLN A 48 -6.46 -19.06 5.32
C GLN A 48 -7.47 -18.67 4.21
N ASP A 49 -8.09 -17.49 4.33
CA ASP A 49 -9.04 -16.95 3.34
C ASP A 49 -8.32 -15.96 2.41
N THR A 50 -7.66 -16.49 1.39
CA THR A 50 -6.85 -15.70 0.46
C THR A 50 -7.66 -14.67 -0.32
N ASP A 51 -8.91 -14.96 -0.67
CA ASP A 51 -9.74 -14.06 -1.49
C ASP A 51 -10.16 -12.82 -0.70
N ARG A 52 -10.53 -13.00 0.58
CA ARG A 52 -10.79 -11.86 1.47
C ARG A 52 -9.55 -10.99 1.69
N LEU A 53 -8.37 -11.58 1.76
CA LEU A 53 -7.12 -10.82 1.91
C LEU A 53 -6.79 -10.01 0.66
N LYS A 54 -6.98 -10.59 -0.53
CA LYS A 54 -6.85 -9.85 -1.81
C LYS A 54 -7.83 -8.69 -1.88
N ALA A 55 -9.10 -8.91 -1.52
CA ALA A 55 -10.11 -7.85 -1.49
C ALA A 55 -9.71 -6.71 -0.55
N THR A 56 -9.21 -7.05 0.64
CA THR A 56 -8.75 -6.05 1.63
C THR A 56 -7.54 -5.25 1.10
N ALA A 57 -6.60 -5.92 0.42
CA ALA A 57 -5.46 -5.26 -0.21
C ALA A 57 -5.90 -4.30 -1.33
N ALA A 58 -6.87 -4.69 -2.15
CA ALA A 58 -7.45 -3.82 -3.17
C ALA A 58 -8.07 -2.56 -2.54
N SER A 59 -8.85 -2.70 -1.47
CA SER A 59 -9.43 -1.55 -0.77
C SER A 59 -8.39 -0.59 -0.19
N LEU A 60 -7.24 -1.09 0.26
CA LEU A 60 -6.14 -0.22 0.67
C LEU A 60 -5.61 0.61 -0.51
N LEU A 61 -5.46 -0.01 -1.69
CA LEU A 61 -5.01 0.70 -2.89
C LEU A 61 -6.01 1.74 -3.35
N ASP A 62 -7.31 1.44 -3.29
CA ASP A 62 -8.39 2.40 -3.61
C ASP A 62 -8.35 3.64 -2.70
N ILE A 63 -7.90 3.50 -1.46
CA ILE A 63 -7.73 4.61 -0.51
C ILE A 63 -6.43 5.37 -0.77
N LEU A 64 -5.34 4.67 -1.09
CA LEU A 64 -4.02 5.26 -1.29
C LEU A 64 -3.89 5.99 -2.63
N ILE A 65 -4.62 5.53 -3.64
CA ILE A 65 -4.59 6.09 -4.98
C ILE A 65 -5.86 6.92 -5.14
N ALA A 66 -5.68 8.23 -5.28
CA ALA A 66 -6.70 9.12 -5.80
C ALA A 66 -7.00 8.66 -7.23
N SER A 67 -7.98 7.78 -7.38
CA SER A 67 -8.67 7.62 -8.65
C SER A 67 -9.03 9.02 -9.12
N ARG A 68 -8.64 9.37 -10.35
CA ARG A 68 -9.26 10.48 -11.06
C ARG A 68 -10.71 10.06 -11.28
N SER A 69 -11.53 10.23 -10.25
CA SER A 69 -12.97 10.24 -10.39
C SER A 69 -13.22 11.55 -11.13
N ASP A 70 -13.32 11.44 -12.45
CA ASP A 70 -13.69 12.53 -13.34
C ASP A 70 -14.95 13.20 -12.79
N LEU A 71 -14.78 14.45 -12.35
CA LEU A 71 -15.80 15.47 -12.13
C LEU A 71 -15.54 16.58 -13.15
#